data_AF-A0A3D2EYQ9-F1
#
_entry.id   AF-A0A3D2EYQ9-F1
#
_cell.length_a   1.000
_cell.length_b   1.000
_cell.length_c   1.000
_cell.angle_alpha   90.00
_cell.angle_beta   90.00
_cell.angle_gamma   90.00
#
_symmetry.space_group_name_H-M   'P 1'
#
loop_
_entity.id
_entity.type
_entity.pdbx_description
1 polymer ?
#
loop_
_entity_poly.entity_id
_entity_poly.type
_entity_poly.pdbx_seq_one_letter_code
_entity_poly.pdbx_strand_id
1 'polypeptide(L)'
;MPEIEELTALEISLYTSIDGTTQTTITSIEELIGKMRLQGMDDDSIRRFLVNDLKSGGRIFGTYTNALGRFTTNAVEEAGGIASRGVFERAGITNFQWQTAGGNVCPDCISRSGDTRTMEQWRMVGIPKSGFSVCGFNCNCVLVPSGKGRSVRNRAARKKELKEKFGRI
;
A
#
# COMPACT_ATOMS: atom_id res chain seq x y z
N MET A 1 -9.15 19.73 13.17
CA MET A 1 -8.40 18.60 13.77
C MET A 1 -8.04 17.64 12.63
N PRO A 2 -6.91 17.86 11.94
CA PRO A 2 -6.57 17.13 10.70
C PRO A 2 -6.33 15.63 10.93
N GLU A 3 -5.92 15.22 12.13
CA GLU A 3 -5.70 13.81 12.49
C GLU A 3 -6.99 12.96 12.39
N ILE A 4 -8.14 13.49 12.81
CA ILE A 4 -9.43 12.78 12.72
C ILE A 4 -9.87 12.62 11.26
N GLU A 5 -9.64 13.64 10.44
CA GLU A 5 -9.98 13.61 9.02
C GLU A 5 -9.15 12.57 8.27
N GLU A 6 -7.85 12.49 8.55
CA GLU A 6 -6.96 11.47 7.97
C GLU A 6 -7.34 10.05 8.42
N LEU A 7 -7.73 9.85 9.68
CA LEU A 7 -8.22 8.54 10.17
C LEU A 7 -9.55 8.13 9.53
N THR A 8 -10.45 9.09 9.31
CA THR A 8 -11.72 8.85 8.62
C THR A 8 -11.49 8.48 7.15
N ALA A 9 -10.56 9.16 6.48
CA ALA A 9 -10.18 8.85 5.10
C ALA A 9 -9.56 7.44 4.99
N LEU A 10 -8.74 7.05 5.97
CA LEU A 10 -8.19 5.70 6.07
C LEU A 10 -9.30 4.65 6.22
N GLU A 11 -10.27 4.89 7.10
CA GLU A 11 -11.42 4.00 7.30
C GLU A 11 -12.20 3.78 5.98
N ILE A 12 -12.55 4.87 5.28
CA ILE A 12 -13.25 4.82 3.99
C ILE A 12 -12.45 4.03 2.95
N SER A 13 -11.13 4.25 2.88
CA SER A 13 -10.24 3.55 1.95
C SER A 13 -10.17 2.05 2.23
N LEU A 14 -10.07 1.68 3.51
CA LEU A 14 -10.07 0.28 3.94
C LEU A 14 -11.37 -0.42 3.53
N TYR A 15 -12.53 0.20 3.80
CA TYR A 15 -13.82 -0.34 3.39
C TYR A 15 -13.92 -0.52 1.87
N THR A 16 -13.55 0.51 1.10
CA THR A 16 -13.60 0.46 -0.37
C THR A 16 -12.71 -0.65 -0.93
N SER A 17 -11.53 -0.85 -0.35
CA SER A 17 -10.58 -1.89 -0.76
C SER A 17 -11.10 -3.30 -0.45
N ILE A 18 -11.70 -3.48 0.73
CA ILE A 18 -12.32 -4.75 1.15
C ILE A 18 -13.53 -5.08 0.25
N ASP A 19 -14.39 -4.11 -0.03
CA ASP A 19 -15.56 -4.30 -0.89
C ASP A 19 -15.12 -4.67 -2.32
N GLY A 20 -14.18 -3.92 -2.91
CA GLY A 20 -13.68 -4.21 -4.25
C GLY A 20 -13.08 -5.61 -4.40
N THR A 21 -12.31 -6.09 -3.41
CA THR A 21 -11.79 -7.47 -3.44
C THR A 21 -12.88 -8.51 -3.20
N THR A 22 -13.94 -8.16 -2.47
CA THR A 22 -15.09 -9.04 -2.24
C THR A 22 -15.86 -9.23 -3.55
N GLN A 23 -16.17 -8.14 -4.26
CA GLN A 23 -16.82 -8.20 -5.58
C GLN A 23 -16.00 -9.02 -6.59
N THR A 24 -14.68 -8.79 -6.64
CA THR A 24 -13.78 -9.58 -7.51
C THR A 24 -13.82 -11.08 -7.17
N THR A 25 -13.93 -11.41 -5.88
CA THR A 25 -14.02 -12.80 -5.42
C THR A 25 -15.36 -13.42 -5.81
N ILE A 26 -16.47 -12.69 -5.65
CA ILE A 26 -17.81 -13.12 -6.08
C ILE A 26 -17.80 -13.44 -7.58
N THR A 27 -17.34 -12.51 -8.42
CA THR A 27 -17.25 -12.74 -9.87
C THR A 27 -16.36 -13.95 -10.19
N SER A 28 -15.24 -14.11 -9.50
CA SER A 28 -14.34 -15.27 -9.70
C SER A 28 -15.01 -16.60 -9.34
N ILE A 29 -15.85 -16.62 -8.29
CA ILE A 29 -16.64 -17.79 -7.89
C ILE A 29 -17.68 -18.11 -8.97
N GLU A 30 -18.45 -17.11 -9.39
CA GLU A 30 -19.51 -17.28 -10.40
C GLU A 30 -18.95 -17.79 -11.74
N GLU A 31 -17.85 -17.20 -12.22
CA GLU A 31 -17.18 -17.64 -13.43
C GLU A 31 -16.67 -19.07 -13.33
N LEU A 32 -16.13 -19.46 -12.16
CA LEU A 32 -15.60 -20.80 -11.96
C LEU A 32 -16.74 -21.84 -11.93
N ILE A 33 -17.82 -21.54 -11.21
CA ILE A 33 -19.02 -22.39 -11.18
C ILE A 33 -19.56 -22.58 -12.60
N GLY A 34 -19.69 -21.49 -13.37
CA GLY A 34 -20.13 -21.55 -14.76
C GLY A 34 -19.25 -22.46 -15.62
N LYS A 35 -17.92 -22.32 -15.51
CA LYS A 35 -16.96 -23.16 -16.23
C LYS A 35 -17.06 -24.64 -15.82
N MET A 36 -17.19 -24.94 -14.54
CA MET A 36 -17.29 -26.32 -14.04
C MET A 36 -18.59 -26.99 -14.46
N ARG A 37 -19.72 -26.27 -14.45
CA ARG A 37 -21.00 -26.78 -14.96
C ARG A 37 -20.94 -27.09 -16.45
N LEU A 38 -20.31 -26.22 -17.26
CA LEU A 38 -20.09 -26.47 -18.69
C LEU A 38 -19.21 -27.70 -18.94
N GLN A 39 -18.36 -28.07 -17.99
CA GLN A 39 -17.54 -29.29 -18.02
C GLN A 39 -18.28 -30.54 -17.50
N GLY A 40 -19.57 -30.43 -17.18
CA GLY A 40 -20.39 -31.53 -16.69
C GLY A 40 -20.20 -31.87 -15.21
N MET A 41 -19.57 -31.00 -14.44
CA MET A 41 -19.41 -31.20 -13.00
C MET A 41 -20.73 -30.94 -12.28
N ASP A 42 -21.11 -31.84 -11.38
CA ASP A 42 -22.29 -31.70 -10.52
C ASP A 42 -22.07 -30.68 -9.39
N ASP A 43 -23.16 -30.13 -8.86
CA ASP A 43 -23.12 -29.08 -7.84
C ASP A 43 -22.45 -29.53 -6.52
N ASP A 44 -22.53 -30.82 -6.14
CA ASP A 44 -21.87 -31.32 -4.93
C ASP A 44 -20.34 -31.38 -5.10
N SER A 45 -19.88 -31.76 -6.27
CA SER A 45 -18.46 -31.72 -6.64
C SER A 45 -17.92 -30.29 -6.69
N ILE A 46 -18.69 -29.35 -7.27
CA ILE A 46 -18.35 -27.92 -7.29
C ILE A 46 -18.29 -27.36 -5.86
N ARG A 47 -19.27 -27.68 -5.02
CA ARG A 47 -19.29 -27.27 -3.60
C ARG A 47 -18.06 -27.80 -2.86
N ARG A 48 -17.73 -29.09 -3.02
CA ARG A 48 -16.54 -29.69 -2.40
C ARG A 48 -15.26 -28.99 -2.87
N PHE A 49 -15.16 -28.65 -4.15
CA PHE A 49 -14.04 -27.89 -4.68
C PHE A 49 -13.91 -26.53 -3.99
N LEU A 50 -14.98 -25.74 -3.93
CA LEU A 50 -14.96 -24.40 -3.31
C LEU A 50 -14.65 -24.45 -1.81
N VAL A 51 -15.20 -25.44 -1.09
CA VAL A 51 -14.89 -25.66 0.33
C VAL A 51 -13.42 -26.05 0.51
N ASN A 52 -12.86 -26.87 -0.37
CA ASN A 52 -11.45 -27.22 -0.33
C ASN A 52 -10.57 -26.00 -0.62
N ASP A 53 -10.90 -25.20 -1.64
CA ASP A 53 -10.20 -23.94 -1.95
C ASP A 53 -10.22 -22.99 -0.74
N LEU A 54 -11.36 -22.87 -0.05
CA LEU A 54 -11.46 -22.08 1.17
C LEU A 54 -10.54 -22.61 2.28
N LYS A 55 -10.57 -23.92 2.54
CA LYS A 55 -9.80 -24.55 3.62
C LYS A 55 -8.30 -24.52 3.37
N SER A 56 -7.88 -24.71 2.12
CA SER A 56 -6.46 -24.80 1.77
C SER A 56 -5.84 -23.44 1.42
N GLY A 57 -6.62 -22.36 1.42
CA GLY A 57 -6.17 -21.07 0.88
C GLY A 57 -5.83 -21.17 -0.61
N GLY A 58 -6.69 -21.86 -1.37
CA GLY A 58 -6.57 -22.06 -2.81
C GLY A 58 -6.68 -20.76 -3.60
N ARG A 59 -6.82 -20.85 -4.92
CA ARG A 59 -6.64 -19.68 -5.79
C ARG A 59 -7.67 -18.58 -5.52
N ILE A 60 -8.93 -18.91 -5.23
CA ILE A 60 -9.98 -17.92 -5.03
C ILE A 60 -9.85 -17.31 -3.64
N PHE A 61 -9.99 -18.14 -2.60
CA PHE A 61 -10.02 -17.64 -1.22
C PHE A 61 -8.62 -17.27 -0.70
N GLY A 62 -7.55 -17.85 -1.25
CA GLY A 62 -6.18 -17.43 -1.00
C GLY A 62 -5.90 -16.04 -1.56
N THR A 63 -6.38 -15.71 -2.76
CA THR A 63 -6.28 -14.35 -3.31
C THR A 63 -7.00 -13.34 -2.41
N TYR A 64 -8.23 -13.66 -1.98
CA TYR A 64 -9.02 -12.81 -1.09
C TYR A 64 -8.33 -12.59 0.27
N THR A 65 -7.90 -13.66 0.94
CA THR A 65 -7.23 -13.58 2.25
C THR A 65 -5.90 -12.84 2.17
N ASN A 66 -5.11 -13.03 1.11
CA ASN A 66 -3.89 -12.26 0.87
C ASN A 66 -4.17 -10.78 0.63
N ALA A 67 -5.26 -10.45 -0.08
CA ALA A 67 -5.68 -9.07 -0.25
C ALA A 67 -6.08 -8.42 1.08
N LEU A 68 -6.87 -9.13 1.91
CA LEU A 68 -7.23 -8.67 3.25
C LEU A 68 -6.00 -8.40 4.11
N GLY A 69 -5.07 -9.36 4.20
CA GLY A 69 -3.85 -9.22 4.99
C GLY A 69 -2.98 -8.04 4.54
N ARG A 70 -2.93 -7.77 3.23
CA ARG A 70 -2.24 -6.59 2.69
C ARG A 70 -2.95 -5.30 3.11
N PHE A 71 -4.28 -5.23 3.02
CA PHE A 71 -5.04 -4.04 3.40
C PHE A 71 -4.91 -3.73 4.89
N THR A 72 -4.99 -4.74 5.76
CA THR A 72 -4.80 -4.55 7.20
C THR A 72 -3.39 -4.07 7.53
N THR A 73 -2.37 -4.64 6.87
CA THR A 73 -0.98 -4.19 7.06
C THR A 73 -0.80 -2.73 6.64
N ASN A 74 -1.29 -2.37 5.45
CA ASN A 74 -1.24 -1.00 4.96
C ASN A 74 -1.97 -0.02 5.89
N ALA A 75 -3.13 -0.41 6.43
CA ALA A 75 -3.91 0.43 7.33
C ALA A 75 -3.19 0.68 8.66
N VAL A 76 -2.55 -0.35 9.23
CA VAL A 76 -1.74 -0.19 10.45
C VAL A 76 -0.54 0.72 10.21
N GLU A 77 0.17 0.53 9.09
CA GLU A 77 1.29 1.40 8.72
C GLU A 77 0.85 2.86 8.52
N GLU A 78 -0.28 3.08 7.85
CA GLU A 78 -0.84 4.41 7.61
C GLU A 78 -1.29 5.08 8.91
N ALA A 79 -2.00 4.36 9.78
CA ALA A 79 -2.40 4.85 11.10
C ALA A 79 -1.17 5.24 11.95
N GLY A 80 -0.12 4.44 11.93
CA GLY A 80 1.16 4.79 12.57
C GLY A 80 1.79 6.05 11.98
N GLY A 81 1.72 6.21 10.65
CA GLY A 81 2.14 7.41 9.95
C GLY A 81 1.35 8.66 10.36
N ILE A 82 0.01 8.56 10.43
CA ILE A 82 -0.89 9.63 10.88
C ILE A 82 -0.54 10.04 12.32
N ALA A 83 -0.46 9.09 13.24
CA ALA A 83 -0.14 9.36 14.65
C ALA A 83 1.23 10.02 14.82
N SER A 84 2.24 9.53 14.09
CA SER A 84 3.60 10.10 14.09
C SER A 84 3.62 11.55 13.60
N ARG A 85 2.92 11.84 12.50
CA ARG A 85 2.75 13.22 12.01
C ARG A 85 2.04 14.10 13.02
N GLY A 86 0.99 13.60 13.66
CA GLY A 86 0.28 14.34 14.71
C GLY A 86 1.20 14.70 15.88
N VAL A 87 2.12 13.82 16.28
CA VAL A 87 3.15 14.13 17.29
C VAL A 87 4.08 15.25 16.82
N PHE A 88 4.55 15.21 15.58
CA PHE A 88 5.43 16.23 15.02
C PHE A 88 4.75 17.60 14.88
N GLU A 89 3.51 17.63 14.39
CA GLU A 89 2.71 18.86 14.29
C GLU A 89 2.47 19.47 15.68
N ARG A 90 2.14 18.66 16.70
CA ARG A 90 2.01 19.12 18.09
C ARG A 90 3.30 19.66 18.68
N ALA A 91 4.45 19.15 18.23
CA ALA A 91 5.77 19.65 18.61
C ALA A 91 6.19 20.93 17.85
N GLY A 92 5.32 21.48 17.00
CA GLY A 92 5.59 22.69 16.22
C GLY A 92 6.47 22.47 15.00
N ILE A 93 6.69 21.22 14.58
CA ILE A 93 7.42 20.90 13.35
C ILE A 93 6.49 21.16 12.17
N THR A 94 6.89 22.09 11.31
CA THR A 94 6.08 22.50 10.15
C THR A 94 6.57 21.90 8.84
N ASN A 95 7.87 21.65 8.72
CA ASN A 95 8.51 21.21 7.47
C ASN A 95 8.82 19.72 7.48
N PHE A 96 8.36 19.04 6.43
CA PHE A 96 8.50 17.62 6.24
C PHE A 96 9.16 17.32 4.90
N GLN A 97 10.13 16.43 4.93
CA GLN A 97 10.85 15.93 3.79
C GLN A 97 10.27 14.60 3.32
N TRP A 98 10.05 14.47 2.02
CA TRP A 98 9.64 13.21 1.42
C TRP A 98 10.82 12.25 1.36
N GLN A 99 10.70 11.13 2.05
CA GLN A 99 11.72 10.09 2.08
C GLN A 99 11.20 8.86 1.36
N THR A 100 11.90 8.49 0.29
CA THR A 100 11.64 7.23 -0.40
C THR A 100 12.17 6.07 0.42
N ALA A 101 11.37 5.01 0.54
CA ALA A 101 11.73 3.77 1.21
C ALA A 101 11.74 2.61 0.22
N GLY A 102 12.70 1.70 0.39
CA GLY A 102 12.81 0.48 -0.40
C GLY A 102 13.60 0.60 -1.71
N GLY A 103 13.77 -0.54 -2.39
CA GLY A 103 14.53 -0.63 -3.65
C GLY A 103 13.73 -0.29 -4.91
N ASN A 104 12.40 -0.42 -4.86
CA ASN A 104 11.49 -0.26 -5.99
C ASN A 104 10.56 0.94 -5.75
N VAL A 105 11.12 2.14 -5.87
CA VAL A 105 10.38 3.40 -5.73
C VAL A 105 9.63 3.67 -7.05
N CYS A 106 8.34 4.03 -6.97
CA CYS A 106 7.57 4.35 -8.17
C CYS A 106 7.96 5.71 -8.78
N PRO A 107 7.69 5.95 -10.09
CA PRO A 107 8.07 7.19 -10.78
C PRO A 107 7.61 8.47 -10.08
N ASP A 108 6.38 8.50 -9.56
CA ASP A 108 5.82 9.68 -8.86
C ASP A 108 6.55 10.00 -7.56
N CYS A 109 7.09 8.97 -6.91
CA CYS A 109 7.80 9.10 -5.64
C CYS A 109 9.29 9.44 -5.84
N ILE A 110 9.86 9.10 -7.01
CA ILE A 110 11.26 9.41 -7.32
C ILE A 110 11.46 10.93 -7.42
N SER A 111 10.59 11.62 -8.15
CA SER A 111 10.68 13.07 -8.36
C SER A 111 10.53 13.87 -7.06
N ARG A 112 9.80 13.33 -6.08
CA ARG A 112 9.57 13.95 -4.77
C ARG A 112 10.69 13.65 -3.76
N SER A 113 11.59 12.71 -4.05
CA SER A 113 12.59 12.26 -3.09
C SER A 113 13.48 13.41 -2.61
N GLY A 114 13.39 13.75 -1.32
CA GLY A 114 14.17 14.81 -0.70
C GLY A 114 13.50 16.18 -0.73
N ASP A 115 12.37 16.33 -1.43
CA ASP A 115 11.58 17.56 -1.40
C ASP A 115 11.10 17.85 0.01
N THR A 116 11.18 19.12 0.41
CA THR A 116 10.70 19.59 1.70
C THR A 116 9.55 20.55 1.49
N ARG A 117 8.44 20.31 2.18
CA ARG A 117 7.24 21.16 2.14
C ARG A 117 6.59 21.18 3.52
N THR A 118 5.66 22.09 3.71
CA THR A 118 4.79 22.06 4.90
C THR A 118 3.81 20.89 4.83
N MET A 119 3.25 20.46 5.97
CA MET A 119 2.21 19.42 5.96
C MET A 119 0.99 19.81 5.14
N GLU A 120 0.57 21.07 5.22
CA GLU A 120 -0.57 21.58 4.47
C GLU A 120 -0.32 21.49 2.96
N GLN A 121 0.88 21.86 2.51
CA GLN A 121 1.29 21.67 1.11
C GLN A 121 1.31 20.20 0.71
N TRP A 122 1.79 19.31 1.58
CA TRP A 122 1.78 17.88 1.31
C TRP A 122 0.37 17.30 1.21
N ARG A 123 -0.56 17.74 2.05
CA ARG A 123 -1.98 17.35 1.95
C ARG A 123 -2.59 17.78 0.62
N MET A 124 -2.25 18.98 0.13
CA MET A 124 -2.71 19.46 -1.19
C MET A 124 -2.17 18.65 -2.38
N VAL A 125 -0.90 18.24 -2.34
CA VAL A 125 -0.27 17.53 -3.48
C VAL A 125 -0.29 16.00 -3.36
N GLY A 126 -0.80 15.48 -2.25
CA GLY A 126 -0.83 14.07 -1.91
C GLY A 126 0.31 13.64 -0.99
N ILE A 127 -0.06 12.93 0.09
CA ILE A 127 0.84 12.30 1.06
C ILE A 127 1.05 10.82 0.71
N PRO A 128 2.09 10.15 1.23
CA PRO A 128 2.22 8.70 1.07
C PRO A 128 0.94 7.97 1.51
N LYS A 129 0.58 6.92 0.77
CA LYS A 129 -0.62 6.08 0.93
C LYS A 129 -1.97 6.78 0.72
N SER A 130 -2.05 8.09 0.51
CA SER A 130 -3.32 8.80 0.20
C SER A 130 -3.98 8.45 -1.15
N GLY A 131 -3.40 7.57 -1.96
CA GLY A 131 -3.93 7.22 -3.28
C GLY A 131 -3.45 8.09 -4.45
N PHE A 132 -2.73 9.20 -4.20
CA PHE A 132 -2.33 10.13 -5.28
C PHE A 132 -1.35 9.55 -6.30
N SER A 133 -0.47 8.64 -5.89
CA SER A 133 0.59 8.05 -6.72
C SER A 133 0.16 6.74 -7.39
N VAL A 134 0.88 6.29 -8.41
CA VAL A 134 0.67 4.98 -9.06
C VAL A 134 0.76 3.79 -8.10
N CYS A 135 1.47 3.91 -6.98
CA CYS A 135 1.49 2.87 -5.95
C CYS A 135 0.26 2.92 -5.00
N GLY A 136 -0.57 3.96 -5.10
CA GLY A 136 -1.78 4.15 -4.30
C GLY A 136 -1.56 3.95 -2.80
N PHE A 137 -2.42 3.16 -2.18
CA PHE A 137 -2.36 2.77 -0.76
C PHE A 137 -1.18 1.84 -0.42
N ASN A 138 -0.49 1.31 -1.43
CA ASN A 138 0.71 0.48 -1.26
C ASN A 138 2.00 1.30 -1.26
N CYS A 139 1.92 2.64 -1.21
CA CYS A 139 3.10 3.48 -1.11
C CYS A 139 3.84 3.22 0.21
N ASN A 140 5.16 2.99 0.12
CA ASN A 140 6.02 2.79 1.29
C ASN A 140 6.85 4.02 1.64
N CYS A 141 6.71 5.11 0.89
CA CYS A 141 7.41 6.36 1.21
C CYS A 141 6.89 6.93 2.52
N VAL A 142 7.70 7.75 3.16
CA VAL A 142 7.36 8.37 4.45
C VAL A 142 7.68 9.86 4.41
N LEU A 143 6.91 10.63 5.20
CA LEU A 143 7.23 12.03 5.47
C LEU A 143 7.95 12.09 6.81
N VAL A 144 9.14 12.68 6.82
CA VAL A 144 9.95 12.85 8.03
C VAL A 144 10.23 14.33 8.28
N PRO A 145 10.47 14.76 9.53
CA PRO A 145 10.89 16.14 9.80
C PRO A 145 12.10 16.55 8.95
N SER A 146 12.07 17.74 8.37
CA SER A 146 13.15 18.25 7.53
C SER A 146 14.49 18.24 8.28
N GLY A 147 15.55 17.76 7.62
CA GLY A 147 16.88 17.64 8.24
C GLY A 147 17.09 16.38 9.08
N LYS A 148 16.06 15.53 9.26
CA LYS A 148 16.14 14.24 9.96
C LYS A 148 15.69 13.09 9.05
N GLY A 149 16.47 12.80 8.01
CA GLY A 149 16.25 11.63 7.16
C GLY A 149 17.27 11.52 6.03
N ARG A 150 17.64 10.30 5.64
CA ARG A 150 18.39 10.03 4.40
C ARG A 150 17.54 9.14 3.52
N SER A 151 17.08 9.63 2.36
CA SER A 151 16.33 8.80 1.40
C SER A 151 17.09 7.53 1.05
N VAL A 152 16.35 6.41 1.01
CA VAL A 152 16.93 5.15 0.55
C VAL A 152 17.13 5.28 -0.95
N ARG A 153 18.38 5.55 -1.36
CA ARG A 153 18.74 5.61 -2.78
C ARG A 153 18.40 4.27 -3.43
N ASN A 154 17.78 4.32 -4.62
CA ASN A 154 17.52 3.14 -5.44
C ASN A 154 18.76 2.23 -5.43
N ARG A 155 18.57 0.93 -5.20
CA ARG A 155 19.65 -0.06 -5.09
C ARG A 155 20.61 0.00 -6.28
N ALA A 156 20.11 0.29 -7.48
CA ALA A 156 20.92 0.47 -8.69
C ALA A 156 21.78 1.75 -8.64
N ALA A 157 21.19 2.88 -8.23
CA ALA A 157 21.92 4.14 -8.06
C ALA A 157 22.99 4.03 -6.96
N ARG A 158 22.67 3.38 -5.84
CA ARG A 158 23.64 3.13 -4.76
C ARG A 158 24.75 2.17 -5.20
N LYS A 159 24.44 1.14 -6.00
CA LYS A 159 25.46 0.24 -6.56
C LYS A 159 26.38 0.97 -7.54
N LYS A 160 25.85 1.87 -8.37
CA LYS A 160 26.63 2.71 -9.30
C LYS A 160 27.58 3.64 -8.53
N GLU A 161 27.07 4.38 -7.56
CA GLU A 161 27.88 5.29 -6.73
C GLU A 161 28.93 4.55 -5.91
N LEU A 162 28.59 3.39 -5.33
CA LEU A 162 29.58 2.58 -4.60
C LEU A 162 30.68 2.04 -5.52
N LYS A 163 30.34 1.66 -6.77
CA LYS A 163 31.34 1.31 -7.78
C LYS A 163 32.21 2.49 -8.18
N GLU A 164 31.63 3.68 -8.35
CA GLU A 164 32.35 4.91 -8.69
C GLU A 164 33.26 5.38 -7.54
N LYS A 165 32.81 5.22 -6.28
CA LYS A 165 33.49 5.73 -5.09
C LYS A 165 34.53 4.76 -4.51
N PHE A 166 34.33 3.45 -4.68
CA PHE A 166 35.19 2.42 -4.08
C PHE A 166 35.79 1.45 -5.09
N GLY A 167 35.59 1.68 -6.40
CA GLY A 167 36.31 1.00 -7.48
C GLY A 167 36.05 -0.52 -7.64
N ARG A 168 35.39 -1.20 -6.68
CA ARG A 168 35.07 -2.64 -6.75
C ARG A 168 34.00 -3.04 -5.72
N ILE A 169 32.82 -3.43 -6.22
CA ILE A 169 31.89 -4.43 -5.63
C ILE A 169 31.32 -5.26 -6.78
#